data_AF-A0A1Q6PZL5-F1
#
_entry.id   AF-A0A1Q6PZL5-F1
#
_cell.length_a   1.000
_cell.length_b   1.000
_cell.length_c   1.000
_cell.angle_alpha   90.00
_cell.angle_beta   90.00
_cell.angle_gamma   90.00
#
_symmetry.space_group_name_H-M   'P 1'
#
loop_
_entity.id
_entity.type
_entity.pdbx_description
1 polymer ?
#
loop_
_entity_poly.entity_id
_entity_poly.type
_entity_poly.pdbx_seq_one_letter_code
_entity_poly.pdbx_strand_id
1 'polypeptide(L)'
;MTIKKTMLESISRFKSSKGDLLRAQGMTMAVWAACLCPLLFLLNASLRPLALLCPLMLIFIALPMRQSTAEAMQLFLAGAPMATVAMLPLNGYWKKVARSLRMTGLMLLWLLPFAVMLGLLLYALTGMDFLTALGYLSSLGGGDFGQGIIRYVIVMMLMLLFPLFGVMFHSGTRHACALNDRKLVKGHRGQLIRLWLSGLMFVLPVAICVVALIAVIGVSAVQFTTEWFNNLMAVPSMSALMPPKWLLAVTAASAVLMLVTNPMRSLLPAIFLRGVKDEKEQEDAAA
;
A
#
# COMPACT_ATOMS: atom_id res chain seq x y z
N MET A 1 17.52 -29.51 -4.48
CA MET A 1 16.09 -29.17 -4.67
C MET A 1 16.02 -27.85 -5.41
N THR A 2 15.61 -27.82 -6.68
CA THR A 2 15.62 -26.59 -7.50
C THR A 2 14.46 -25.65 -7.14
N ILE A 3 14.66 -24.32 -7.20
CA ILE A 3 13.63 -23.27 -7.02
C ILE A 3 12.28 -23.60 -7.69
N LYS A 4 12.31 -24.22 -8.87
CA LYS A 4 11.12 -24.64 -9.62
C LYS A 4 10.24 -25.64 -8.85
N LYS A 5 10.83 -26.58 -8.12
CA LYS A 5 10.12 -27.56 -7.30
C LYS A 5 9.45 -26.88 -6.10
N THR A 6 10.20 -26.04 -5.38
CA THR A 6 9.68 -25.24 -4.26
C THR A 6 8.52 -24.34 -4.70
N MET A 7 8.58 -23.79 -5.91
CA MET A 7 7.51 -22.97 -6.48
C MET A 7 6.23 -23.79 -6.77
N LEU A 8 6.34 -24.98 -7.39
CA LEU A 8 5.19 -25.83 -7.69
C LEU A 8 4.51 -26.36 -6.42
N GLU A 9 5.28 -26.80 -5.42
CA GLU A 9 4.74 -27.23 -4.13
C GLU A 9 4.02 -26.10 -3.40
N SER A 10 4.59 -24.88 -3.46
CA SER A 10 3.98 -23.70 -2.85
C SER A 10 2.67 -23.27 -3.53
N ILE A 11 2.59 -23.39 -4.86
CA ILE A 11 1.36 -23.12 -5.63
C ILE A 11 0.28 -24.16 -5.32
N SER A 12 0.66 -25.44 -5.23
CA SER A 12 -0.24 -26.51 -4.82
C SER A 12 -0.84 -26.24 -3.43
N ARG A 13 0.00 -25.84 -2.48
CA ARG A 13 -0.43 -25.46 -1.12
C ARG A 13 -1.30 -24.21 -1.09
N PHE A 14 -1.00 -23.22 -1.92
CA PHE A 14 -1.88 -22.07 -2.08
C PHE A 14 -3.28 -22.50 -2.52
N LYS A 15 -3.37 -23.43 -3.48
CA LYS A 15 -4.65 -23.91 -4.00
C LYS A 15 -5.44 -24.68 -2.94
N SER A 16 -4.78 -25.48 -2.10
CA SER A 16 -5.43 -26.26 -1.03
C SER A 16 -5.84 -25.44 0.19
N SER A 17 -5.15 -24.32 0.47
CA SER A 17 -5.32 -23.55 1.72
C SER A 17 -5.78 -22.11 1.51
N LYS A 18 -6.52 -21.84 0.41
CA LYS A 18 -7.04 -20.50 0.08
C LYS A 18 -7.85 -19.87 1.22
N GLY A 19 -8.67 -20.67 1.91
CA GLY A 19 -9.51 -20.20 3.01
C GLY A 19 -8.70 -19.62 4.17
N ASP A 20 -7.60 -20.27 4.54
CA ASP A 20 -6.77 -19.82 5.67
C ASP A 20 -5.97 -18.57 5.32
N LEU A 21 -5.50 -18.45 4.07
CA LEU A 21 -4.85 -17.24 3.58
C LEU A 21 -5.81 -16.05 3.51
N LEU A 22 -7.07 -16.28 3.12
CA LEU A 22 -8.12 -15.25 3.13
C LEU A 22 -8.45 -14.81 4.55
N ARG A 23 -8.56 -15.74 5.50
CA ARG A 23 -8.75 -15.42 6.93
C ARG A 23 -7.58 -14.60 7.49
N ALA A 24 -6.35 -14.99 7.17
CA ALA A 24 -5.13 -14.28 7.56
C ALA A 24 -5.09 -12.84 6.99
N GLN A 25 -5.51 -12.67 5.72
CA GLN A 25 -5.65 -11.35 5.12
C GLN A 25 -6.79 -10.54 5.78
N GLY A 26 -7.95 -11.14 6.01
CA GLY A 26 -9.09 -10.52 6.70
C GLY A 26 -8.70 -9.99 8.07
N MET A 27 -7.98 -10.80 8.86
CA MET A 27 -7.44 -10.41 10.17
C MET A 27 -6.48 -9.23 10.05
N THR A 28 -5.56 -9.27 9.07
CA THR A 28 -4.64 -8.16 8.83
C THR A 28 -5.40 -6.87 8.51
N MET A 29 -6.38 -6.93 7.60
CA MET A 29 -7.20 -5.76 7.25
C MET A 29 -7.99 -5.21 8.45
N ALA A 30 -8.59 -6.09 9.25
CA ALA A 30 -9.34 -5.70 10.44
C ALA A 30 -8.46 -5.00 11.48
N VAL A 31 -7.24 -5.51 11.72
CA VAL A 31 -6.29 -4.87 12.65
C VAL A 31 -5.84 -3.51 12.12
N TRP A 32 -5.56 -3.39 10.82
CA TRP A 32 -5.22 -2.09 10.22
C TRP A 32 -6.38 -1.09 10.32
N ALA A 33 -7.62 -1.51 10.04
CA ALA A 33 -8.80 -0.68 10.20
C ALA A 33 -8.97 -0.22 11.66
N ALA A 34 -8.85 -1.13 12.62
CA ALA A 34 -8.92 -0.81 14.04
C ALA A 34 -7.82 0.17 14.49
N CYS A 35 -6.60 0.04 13.96
CA CYS A 35 -5.51 0.98 14.24
C CYS A 35 -5.77 2.38 13.65
N LEU A 36 -6.57 2.49 12.59
CA LEU A 36 -6.92 3.77 11.96
C LEU A 36 -8.17 4.42 12.59
N CYS A 37 -9.02 3.66 13.29
CA CYS A 37 -10.23 4.17 13.95
C CYS A 37 -10.01 5.43 14.82
N PRO A 38 -8.92 5.58 15.58
CA PRO A 38 -8.72 6.80 16.37
C PRO A 38 -8.62 8.09 15.54
N LEU A 39 -8.38 8.02 14.23
CA LEU A 39 -8.42 9.21 13.36
C LEU A 39 -9.82 9.85 13.30
N LEU A 40 -10.89 9.10 13.60
CA LEU A 40 -12.24 9.63 13.69
C LEU A 40 -12.38 10.70 14.80
N PHE A 41 -11.52 10.67 15.82
CA PHE A 41 -11.51 11.69 16.87
C PHE A 41 -11.09 13.08 16.38
N LEU A 42 -10.48 13.19 15.19
CA LEU A 42 -10.17 14.48 14.57
C LEU A 42 -11.42 15.30 14.22
N LEU A 43 -12.57 14.63 14.08
CA LEU A 43 -13.85 15.26 13.77
C LEU A 43 -14.42 16.08 14.95
N ASN A 44 -13.92 15.88 16.18
CA ASN A 44 -14.38 16.61 17.36
C ASN A 44 -13.21 17.30 18.07
N ALA A 45 -13.29 18.63 18.21
CA ALA A 45 -12.22 19.46 18.78
C ALA A 45 -11.76 18.99 20.17
N SER A 46 -12.70 18.56 21.03
CA SER A 46 -12.40 18.11 22.39
C SER A 46 -11.73 16.74 22.44
N LEU A 47 -11.89 15.92 21.40
CA LEU A 47 -11.35 14.55 21.34
C LEU A 47 -10.08 14.45 20.48
N ARG A 48 -9.65 15.53 19.81
CA ARG A 48 -8.45 15.53 18.95
C ARG A 48 -7.20 14.91 19.59
N PRO A 49 -6.89 15.10 20.89
CA PRO A 49 -5.74 14.45 21.51
C PRO A 49 -5.77 12.92 21.42
N LEU A 50 -6.96 12.30 21.45
CA LEU A 50 -7.13 10.84 21.33
C LEU A 50 -6.75 10.30 19.94
N ALA A 51 -6.66 11.15 18.91
CA ALA A 51 -6.17 10.73 17.61
C ALA A 51 -4.71 10.24 17.65
N LEU A 52 -3.93 10.63 18.67
CA LEU A 52 -2.57 10.12 18.92
C LEU A 52 -2.54 8.62 19.25
N LEU A 53 -3.68 8.00 19.59
CA LEU A 53 -3.77 6.54 19.71
C LEU A 53 -3.51 5.84 18.36
N CYS A 54 -3.83 6.47 17.22
CA CYS A 54 -3.58 5.87 15.89
C CYS A 54 -2.09 5.55 15.66
N PRO A 55 -1.15 6.52 15.74
CA PRO A 55 0.26 6.19 15.57
C PRO A 55 0.79 5.21 16.62
N LEU A 56 0.30 5.27 17.87
CA LEU A 56 0.67 4.31 18.91
C LEU A 56 0.22 2.87 18.54
N MET A 57 -1.03 2.69 18.15
CA MET A 57 -1.55 1.39 17.72
C MET A 57 -0.83 0.88 16.47
N LEU A 58 -0.52 1.75 15.51
CA LEU A 58 0.26 1.36 14.34
C LEU A 58 1.66 0.85 14.74
N ILE A 59 2.35 1.53 15.65
CA ILE A 59 3.69 1.15 16.12
C ILE A 59 3.68 -0.16 16.91
N PHE A 60 2.76 -0.30 17.86
CA PHE A 60 2.76 -1.40 18.82
C PHE A 60 1.93 -2.61 18.38
N ILE A 61 1.03 -2.46 17.41
CA ILE A 61 0.14 -3.54 16.95
C ILE A 61 0.40 -3.86 15.48
N ALA A 62 0.14 -2.91 14.58
CA ALA A 62 0.16 -3.19 13.14
C ALA A 62 1.56 -3.53 12.61
N LEU A 63 2.59 -2.79 13.04
CA LEU A 63 3.98 -3.00 12.63
C LEU A 63 4.54 -4.36 13.06
N PRO A 64 4.49 -4.77 14.35
CA PRO A 64 4.99 -6.09 14.76
C PRO A 64 4.15 -7.23 14.18
N MET A 65 2.83 -7.06 14.03
CA MET A 65 1.98 -8.04 13.34
C MET A 65 2.46 -8.28 11.90
N ARG A 66 2.87 -7.23 11.17
CA ARG A 66 3.42 -7.38 9.81
C ARG A 66 4.65 -8.29 9.74
N GLN A 67 5.50 -8.31 10.78
CA GLN A 67 6.64 -9.24 10.87
C GLN A 67 6.17 -10.65 11.20
N SER A 68 5.24 -10.81 12.15
CA SER A 68 4.64 -12.10 12.48
C SER A 68 3.92 -12.74 11.29
N THR A 69 3.22 -11.95 10.47
CA THR A 69 2.61 -12.44 9.21
C THR A 69 3.66 -12.98 8.25
N ALA A 70 4.85 -12.37 8.18
CA ALA A 70 5.94 -12.85 7.33
C ALA A 70 6.56 -14.16 7.87
N GLU A 71 6.68 -14.31 9.18
CA GLU A 71 7.11 -15.56 9.84
C GLU A 71 6.10 -16.68 9.66
N ALA A 72 4.82 -16.41 9.92
CA ALA A 72 3.72 -17.34 9.71
C ALA A 72 3.64 -17.79 8.24
N MET A 73 3.88 -16.87 7.29
CA MET A 73 3.97 -17.22 5.87
C MET A 73 5.12 -18.19 5.57
N GLN A 74 6.30 -17.99 6.19
CA GLN A 74 7.43 -18.91 5.99
C GLN A 74 7.17 -20.29 6.62
N LEU A 75 6.50 -20.35 7.77
CA LEU A 75 6.05 -21.60 8.38
C LEU A 75 4.98 -22.31 7.53
N PHE A 76 4.04 -21.55 6.96
CA PHE A 76 3.04 -22.07 6.03
C PHE A 76 3.70 -22.72 4.80
N LEU A 77 4.68 -22.03 4.22
CA LEU A 77 5.50 -22.59 3.14
C LEU A 77 6.28 -23.84 3.59
N ALA A 78 6.53 -24.03 4.89
CA ALA A 78 7.24 -25.21 5.42
C ALA A 78 6.31 -26.40 5.65
N GLY A 79 5.00 -26.17 5.69
CA GLY A 79 3.99 -27.22 5.84
C GLY A 79 3.13 -27.05 7.07
N ALA A 80 3.36 -26.00 7.86
CA ALA A 80 2.48 -25.67 8.97
C ALA A 80 1.14 -25.10 8.46
N PRO A 81 0.03 -25.28 9.19
CA PRO A 81 -1.19 -24.55 8.90
C PRO A 81 -0.97 -23.06 9.13
N MET A 82 -1.61 -22.22 8.29
CA MET A 82 -1.57 -20.77 8.49
C MET A 82 -2.51 -20.37 9.64
N ALA A 83 -2.05 -20.58 10.87
CA ALA A 83 -2.83 -20.26 12.06
C ALA A 83 -2.87 -18.73 12.29
N THR A 84 -4.06 -18.19 12.55
CA THR A 84 -4.26 -16.79 12.95
C THR A 84 -3.47 -16.44 14.22
N VAL A 85 -3.30 -17.41 15.13
CA VAL A 85 -2.48 -17.28 16.33
C VAL A 85 -1.00 -17.02 16.00
N ALA A 86 -0.47 -17.57 14.91
CA ALA A 86 0.90 -17.33 14.48
C ALA A 86 1.13 -15.88 14.00
N MET A 87 0.05 -15.14 13.72
CA MET A 87 0.12 -13.72 13.36
C MET A 87 0.21 -12.82 14.60
N LEU A 88 -0.12 -13.32 15.79
CA LEU A 88 0.08 -12.58 17.04
C LEU A 88 1.58 -12.49 17.35
N PRO A 89 2.11 -11.29 17.64
CA PRO A 89 3.54 -11.10 17.92
C PRO A 89 3.89 -11.51 19.36
N LEU A 90 3.68 -12.78 19.71
CA LEU A 90 3.96 -13.30 21.06
C LEU A 90 5.47 -13.49 21.28
N ASN A 91 6.16 -14.09 20.30
CA ASN A 91 7.58 -14.36 20.41
C ASN A 91 8.43 -13.20 19.89
N GLY A 92 9.38 -12.75 20.71
CA GLY A 92 10.35 -11.72 20.34
C GLY A 92 9.71 -10.37 20.03
N TYR A 93 8.58 -10.03 20.67
CA TYR A 93 7.78 -8.82 20.42
C TYR A 93 8.64 -7.56 20.23
N TRP A 94 9.49 -7.23 21.21
CA TRP A 94 10.33 -6.04 21.15
C TRP A 94 11.35 -6.05 20.00
N LYS A 95 11.87 -7.24 19.64
CA LYS A 95 12.73 -7.40 18.45
C LYS A 95 11.95 -7.10 17.17
N LYS A 96 10.67 -7.52 17.09
CA LYS A 96 9.77 -7.24 15.96
C LYS A 96 9.42 -5.77 15.86
N VAL A 97 9.14 -5.11 16.99
CA VAL A 97 8.90 -3.66 17.06
C VAL A 97 10.13 -2.89 16.58
N ALA A 98 11.32 -3.15 17.16
CA ALA A 98 12.55 -2.46 16.78
C ALA A 98 12.91 -2.68 15.30
N ARG A 99 12.77 -3.90 14.80
CA ARG A 99 12.98 -4.23 13.38
C ARG A 99 12.00 -3.47 12.49
N SER A 100 10.73 -3.39 12.88
CA SER A 100 9.71 -2.70 12.10
C SER A 100 9.90 -1.20 12.11
N LEU A 101 10.21 -0.60 13.26
CA LEU A 101 10.55 0.83 13.37
C LEU A 101 11.76 1.17 12.49
N ARG A 102 12.82 0.36 12.53
CA ARG A 102 13.99 0.55 11.65
C ARG A 102 13.59 0.51 10.17
N MET A 103 12.77 -0.44 9.76
CA MET A 103 12.34 -0.56 8.37
C MET A 103 11.39 0.56 7.96
N THR A 104 10.49 1.00 8.85
CA THR A 104 9.61 2.15 8.65
C THR A 104 10.43 3.43 8.54
N GLY A 105 11.42 3.64 9.41
CA GLY A 105 12.35 4.78 9.29
C GLY A 105 13.11 4.79 7.97
N LEU A 106 13.64 3.64 7.55
CA LEU A 106 14.27 3.51 6.24
C LEU A 106 13.30 3.78 5.08
N MET A 107 12.02 3.43 5.23
CA MET A 107 10.97 3.74 4.26
C MET A 107 10.62 5.23 4.23
N LEU A 108 10.60 5.91 5.38
CA LEU A 108 10.37 7.35 5.49
C LEU A 108 11.46 8.17 4.77
N LEU A 109 12.69 7.66 4.70
CA LEU A 109 13.75 8.31 3.90
C LEU A 109 13.39 8.42 2.42
N TRP A 110 12.66 7.44 1.88
CA TRP A 110 12.18 7.48 0.48
C TRP A 110 11.03 8.45 0.27
N LEU A 111 10.35 8.87 1.34
CA LEU A 111 9.33 9.92 1.31
C LEU A 111 9.92 11.32 1.37
N LEU A 112 11.20 11.49 1.71
CA LEU A 112 11.82 12.80 1.88
C LEU A 112 11.74 13.70 0.63
N PRO A 113 12.06 13.23 -0.59
CA PRO A 113 11.97 14.09 -1.78
C PRO A 113 10.56 14.64 -1.99
N PHE A 114 9.55 13.78 -1.79
CA PHE A 114 8.15 14.16 -1.87
C PHE A 114 7.76 15.14 -0.76
N ALA A 115 8.16 14.87 0.49
CA ALA A 115 7.84 15.71 1.63
C ALA A 115 8.52 17.09 1.56
N VAL A 116 9.77 17.17 1.09
CA VAL A 116 10.48 18.44 0.89
C VAL A 116 9.79 19.26 -0.20
N MET A 117 9.47 18.65 -1.34
CA MET A 117 8.76 19.35 -2.42
C MET A 117 7.37 19.83 -1.98
N LEU A 118 6.61 18.99 -1.28
CA LEU A 118 5.32 19.36 -0.71
C LEU A 118 5.47 20.48 0.33
N GLY A 119 6.49 20.43 1.18
CA GLY A 119 6.78 21.46 2.17
C GLY A 119 7.15 22.80 1.53
N LEU A 120 8.00 22.80 0.50
CA LEU A 120 8.36 24.00 -0.28
C LEU A 120 7.14 24.58 -0.99
N LEU A 121 6.28 23.74 -1.55
CA LEU A 121 5.03 24.16 -2.15
C LEU A 121 4.11 24.83 -1.11
N LEU A 122 3.88 24.17 0.03
CA LEU A 122 3.05 24.73 1.10
C LEU A 122 3.62 26.04 1.63
N TYR A 123 4.94 26.13 1.79
CA TYR A 123 5.63 27.36 2.18
C TYR A 123 5.43 28.49 1.17
N ALA A 124 5.59 28.20 -0.12
CA ALA A 124 5.33 29.16 -1.17
C ALA A 124 3.86 29.62 -1.12
N LEU A 125 2.91 28.72 -0.89
CA LEU A 125 1.47 29.03 -0.82
C LEU A 125 1.08 29.82 0.43
N THR A 126 1.78 29.66 1.57
CA THR A 126 1.39 30.31 2.84
C THR A 126 1.46 31.83 2.87
N GLY A 127 2.06 32.48 1.87
CA GLY A 127 2.13 33.94 1.75
C GLY A 127 1.68 34.48 0.40
N MET A 128 1.21 33.63 -0.51
CA MET A 128 0.74 34.04 -1.83
C MET A 128 -0.78 34.24 -1.83
N ASP A 129 -1.24 35.34 -2.41
CA ASP A 129 -2.65 35.47 -2.74
C ASP A 129 -3.05 34.48 -3.86
N PHE A 130 -4.34 34.13 -3.87
CA PHE A 130 -4.87 33.13 -4.79
C PHE A 130 -4.59 33.45 -6.27
N LEU A 131 -4.65 34.72 -6.67
CA LEU A 131 -4.42 35.15 -8.06
C LEU A 131 -2.96 34.99 -8.46
N THR A 132 -2.02 35.31 -7.56
CA THR A 132 -0.59 35.06 -7.78
C THR A 132 -0.29 33.57 -7.93
N ALA A 133 -0.92 32.70 -7.14
CA ALA A 133 -0.76 31.24 -7.29
C ALA A 133 -1.27 30.73 -8.65
N LEU A 134 -2.39 31.26 -9.16
CA LEU A 134 -2.87 30.95 -10.51
C LEU A 134 -1.91 31.47 -11.59
N GLY A 135 -1.31 32.64 -11.39
CA GLY A 135 -0.29 33.21 -12.27
C GLY A 135 0.97 32.34 -12.39
N TYR A 136 1.47 31.80 -11.28
CA TYR A 136 2.56 30.83 -11.31
C TYR A 136 2.20 29.55 -12.04
N LEU A 137 0.98 29.04 -11.84
CA LEU A 137 0.52 27.85 -12.54
C LEU A 137 0.45 28.11 -14.05
N SER A 138 -0.08 29.26 -14.48
CA SER A 138 -0.07 29.68 -15.88
C SER A 138 1.34 29.82 -16.44
N SER A 139 2.28 30.41 -15.69
CA SER A 139 3.68 30.53 -16.08
C SER A 139 4.37 29.17 -16.27
N LEU A 140 4.05 28.20 -15.39
CA LEU A 140 4.54 26.83 -15.50
C LEU A 140 4.07 26.17 -16.80
N GLY A 141 2.87 26.52 -17.27
CA GLY A 141 2.31 26.13 -18.55
C GLY A 141 2.79 26.94 -19.76
N GLY A 142 3.66 27.94 -19.58
CA GLY A 142 4.10 28.83 -20.66
C GLY A 142 3.06 29.90 -21.05
N GLY A 143 2.18 30.29 -20.12
CA GLY A 143 1.07 31.22 -20.33
C GLY A 143 -0.29 30.54 -20.48
N ASP A 144 -0.33 29.22 -20.60
CA ASP A 144 -1.55 28.42 -20.58
C ASP A 144 -1.75 27.77 -19.20
N PHE A 145 -2.80 28.21 -18.49
CA PHE A 145 -3.18 27.70 -17.18
C PHE A 145 -3.46 26.19 -17.16
N GLY A 146 -4.08 25.65 -18.22
CA GLY A 146 -4.38 24.22 -18.32
C GLY A 146 -3.10 23.38 -18.42
N GLN A 147 -2.15 23.81 -19.24
CA GLN A 147 -0.82 23.19 -19.33
C GLN A 147 -0.05 23.32 -18.01
N GLY A 148 -0.25 24.42 -17.28
CA GLY A 148 0.25 24.62 -15.92
C GLY A 148 -0.16 23.52 -14.95
N ILE A 149 -1.47 23.26 -14.87
CA ILE A 149 -2.03 22.18 -14.03
C ILE A 149 -1.43 20.83 -14.43
N ILE A 150 -1.40 20.51 -15.73
CA ILE A 150 -0.90 19.23 -16.23
C ILE A 150 0.57 19.03 -15.83
N ARG A 151 1.43 20.03 -16.06
CA ARG A 151 2.85 19.97 -15.70
C ARG A 151 3.05 19.84 -14.19
N TYR A 152 2.27 20.57 -13.40
CA TYR A 152 2.31 20.47 -11.94
C TYR A 152 1.93 19.06 -11.45
N VAL A 153 0.85 18.47 -11.97
CA VAL A 153 0.44 17.10 -11.63
C VAL A 153 1.51 16.09 -12.03
N ILE A 154 2.11 16.23 -13.22
CA ILE A 154 3.21 15.36 -13.67
C ILE A 154 4.38 15.42 -12.68
N VAL A 155 4.81 16.62 -12.26
CA VAL A 155 5.89 16.78 -11.28
C VAL A 155 5.54 16.09 -9.96
N MET A 156 4.32 16.27 -9.45
CA MET A 156 3.87 15.59 -8.22
C MET A 156 3.85 14.06 -8.38
N MET A 157 3.39 13.56 -9.52
CA MET A 157 3.38 12.12 -9.83
C MET A 157 4.79 11.54 -9.94
N LEU A 158 5.72 12.27 -10.54
CA LEU A 158 7.14 11.88 -10.60
C LEU A 158 7.75 11.79 -9.20
N MET A 159 7.41 12.70 -8.29
CA MET A 159 7.89 12.66 -6.91
C MET A 159 7.34 11.47 -6.12
N LEU A 160 6.15 10.96 -6.46
CA LEU A 160 5.60 9.72 -5.88
C LEU A 160 6.34 8.45 -6.33
N LEU A 161 7.16 8.51 -7.38
CA LEU A 161 7.98 7.36 -7.81
C LEU A 161 9.05 7.00 -6.77
N PHE A 162 9.59 7.98 -6.03
CA PHE A 162 10.60 7.74 -4.99
C PHE A 162 10.09 6.84 -3.85
N PRO A 163 8.96 7.17 -3.17
CA PRO A 163 8.43 6.29 -2.13
C PRO A 163 7.98 4.94 -2.68
N LEU A 164 7.43 4.89 -3.91
CA LEU A 164 7.08 3.62 -4.56
C LEU A 164 8.30 2.73 -4.78
N PHE A 165 9.39 3.29 -5.29
CA PHE A 165 10.65 2.58 -5.45
C PHE A 165 11.22 2.12 -4.11
N GLY A 166 11.10 2.92 -3.06
CA GLY A 166 11.43 2.51 -1.69
C GLY A 166 10.67 1.26 -1.26
N VAL A 167 9.36 1.18 -1.53
CA VAL A 167 8.53 0.02 -1.17
C VAL A 167 9.00 -1.22 -1.94
N MET A 168 9.31 -1.05 -3.23
CA MET A 168 9.87 -2.11 -4.09
C MET A 168 11.19 -2.63 -3.55
N PHE A 169 12.11 -1.72 -3.23
CA PHE A 169 13.47 -2.02 -2.80
C PHE A 169 13.52 -2.77 -1.46
N HIS A 170 12.58 -2.49 -0.56
CA HIS A 170 12.51 -3.12 0.77
C HIS A 170 11.54 -4.30 0.86
N SER A 171 10.81 -4.63 -0.20
CA SER A 171 9.73 -5.63 -0.22
C SER A 171 10.12 -7.01 0.33
N GLY A 172 11.32 -7.52 -0.01
CA GLY A 172 11.79 -8.84 0.42
C GLY A 172 12.44 -8.88 1.82
N THR A 173 12.79 -7.73 2.40
CA THR A 173 13.59 -7.68 3.64
C THR A 173 12.91 -8.36 4.82
N ARG A 174 11.58 -8.24 4.93
CA ARG A 174 10.80 -8.89 6.00
C ARG A 174 10.83 -10.42 5.92
N HIS A 175 10.81 -10.98 4.71
CA HIS A 175 10.81 -12.42 4.50
C HIS A 175 12.19 -13.01 4.74
N ALA A 176 13.26 -12.30 4.37
CA ALA A 176 14.63 -12.66 4.72
C ALA A 176 14.86 -12.61 6.24
N CYS A 177 14.31 -11.59 6.90
CA CYS A 177 14.31 -11.46 8.35
C CYS A 177 13.52 -12.57 9.07
N ALA A 178 12.44 -13.09 8.46
CA ALA A 178 11.69 -14.25 8.97
C ALA A 178 12.46 -15.57 8.83
N LEU A 179 13.34 -15.67 7.82
CA LEU A 179 14.22 -16.83 7.62
C LEU A 179 15.51 -16.77 8.45
N ASN A 180 15.65 -15.76 9.33
CA ASN A 180 16.84 -15.44 10.11
C ASN A 180 18.11 -15.13 9.30
N ASP A 181 18.01 -14.88 8.00
CA ASP A 181 19.14 -14.46 7.17
C ASP A 181 18.78 -13.23 6.32
N ARG A 182 19.18 -12.04 6.80
CA ARG A 182 18.96 -10.77 6.10
C ARG A 182 19.82 -10.63 4.84
N LYS A 183 20.93 -11.38 4.73
CA LYS A 183 21.86 -11.28 3.60
C LYS A 183 21.28 -11.95 2.35
N LEU A 184 20.26 -12.80 2.46
CA LEU A 184 19.55 -13.42 1.32
C LEU A 184 19.05 -12.41 0.28
N VAL A 185 18.74 -11.18 0.71
CA VAL A 185 18.27 -10.11 -0.19
C VAL A 185 19.42 -9.53 -1.04
N LYS A 186 20.67 -9.62 -0.56
CA LYS A 186 21.83 -9.15 -1.32
C LYS A 186 22.02 -10.06 -2.55
N GLY A 187 22.28 -9.47 -3.71
CA GLY A 187 22.35 -10.20 -4.99
C GLY A 187 20.99 -10.38 -5.69
N HIS A 188 19.88 -10.51 -4.94
CA HIS A 188 18.57 -10.84 -5.51
C HIS A 188 17.55 -9.69 -5.57
N ARG A 189 17.98 -8.44 -5.29
CA ARG A 189 17.07 -7.27 -5.24
C ARG A 189 16.28 -7.05 -6.53
N GLY A 190 16.93 -7.19 -7.69
CA GLY A 190 16.26 -7.03 -8.98
C GLY A 190 15.15 -8.08 -9.23
N GLN A 191 15.37 -9.32 -8.79
CA GLN A 191 14.34 -10.38 -8.88
C GLN A 191 13.19 -10.11 -7.91
N LEU A 192 13.48 -9.69 -6.68
CA LEU A 192 12.45 -9.28 -5.71
C LEU A 192 11.60 -8.09 -6.19
N ILE A 193 12.23 -7.11 -6.84
CA ILE A 193 11.54 -5.98 -7.46
C ILE A 193 10.60 -6.47 -8.57
N ARG A 194 11.06 -7.36 -9.45
CA ARG A 194 10.22 -7.95 -10.51
C ARG A 194 9.03 -8.73 -9.93
N LEU A 195 9.25 -9.51 -8.88
CA LEU A 195 8.17 -10.24 -8.19
C LEU A 195 7.16 -9.28 -7.55
N TRP A 196 7.63 -8.18 -6.96
CA TRP A 196 6.75 -7.15 -6.42
C TRP A 196 5.93 -6.48 -7.52
N LEU A 197 6.54 -6.16 -8.68
CA LEU A 197 5.85 -5.59 -9.85
C LEU A 197 4.82 -6.57 -10.41
N SER A 198 5.12 -7.86 -10.52
CA SER A 198 4.11 -8.85 -10.91
C SER A 198 2.94 -8.90 -9.92
N GLY A 199 3.21 -8.60 -8.64
CA GLY A 199 2.18 -8.47 -7.62
C GLY A 199 1.24 -7.27 -7.80
N LEU A 200 1.65 -6.22 -8.52
CA LEU A 200 0.79 -5.07 -8.84
C LEU A 200 -0.30 -5.41 -9.85
N MET A 201 -0.10 -6.41 -10.71
CA MET A 201 -1.12 -6.86 -11.67
C MET A 201 -2.44 -7.24 -10.98
N PHE A 202 -2.36 -7.67 -9.72
CA PHE A 202 -3.50 -8.05 -8.89
C PHE A 202 -4.22 -6.85 -8.22
N VAL A 203 -3.60 -5.68 -8.20
CA VAL A 203 -4.12 -4.46 -7.51
C VAL A 203 -4.50 -3.37 -8.51
N LEU A 204 -3.82 -3.32 -9.66
CA LEU A 204 -4.02 -2.30 -10.69
C LEU A 204 -5.48 -2.16 -11.15
N PRO A 205 -6.26 -3.25 -11.39
CA PRO A 205 -7.65 -3.12 -11.80
C PRO A 205 -8.51 -2.38 -10.77
N VAL A 206 -8.33 -2.65 -9.48
CA VAL A 206 -9.03 -1.93 -8.40
C VAL A 206 -8.59 -0.48 -8.35
N ALA A 207 -7.28 -0.21 -8.43
CA ALA A 207 -6.76 1.15 -8.40
C ALA A 207 -7.36 1.99 -9.54
N ILE A 208 -7.45 1.43 -10.76
CA ILE A 208 -8.08 2.07 -11.91
C ILE A 208 -9.57 2.34 -11.63
N CYS A 209 -10.31 1.36 -11.11
CA CYS A 209 -11.72 1.52 -10.79
C CYS A 209 -11.96 2.60 -9.73
N VAL A 210 -11.13 2.66 -8.70
CA VAL A 210 -11.20 3.68 -7.64
C VAL A 210 -10.90 5.07 -8.21
N VAL A 211 -9.87 5.22 -9.05
CA VAL A 211 -9.56 6.50 -9.70
C VAL A 211 -10.70 6.93 -10.62
N ALA A 212 -11.26 5.99 -11.39
CA ALA A 212 -12.42 6.26 -12.25
C ALA A 212 -13.65 6.70 -11.44
N LEU A 213 -13.92 6.06 -10.30
CA LEU A 213 -14.98 6.47 -9.38
C LEU A 213 -14.76 7.89 -8.86
N ILE A 214 -13.55 8.21 -8.39
CA ILE A 214 -13.21 9.55 -7.89
C ILE A 214 -13.38 10.59 -9.01
N ALA A 215 -12.90 10.29 -10.21
CA ALA A 215 -13.02 11.19 -11.36
C ALA A 215 -14.49 11.44 -11.75
N VAL A 216 -15.31 10.37 -11.83
CA VAL A 216 -16.74 10.48 -12.15
C VAL A 216 -17.48 11.28 -11.08
N ILE A 217 -17.25 10.97 -9.79
CA ILE A 217 -17.86 11.72 -8.68
C ILE A 217 -17.42 13.19 -8.74
N GLY A 218 -16.14 13.46 -9.03
CA GLY A 218 -15.62 14.81 -9.18
C GLY A 218 -16.28 15.58 -10.32
N VAL A 219 -16.41 14.99 -11.50
CA VAL A 219 -17.10 15.59 -12.65
C VAL A 219 -18.57 15.83 -12.32
N SER A 220 -19.27 14.86 -11.72
CA SER A 220 -20.65 14.99 -11.28
C SER A 220 -20.82 16.13 -10.26
N ALA A 221 -19.88 16.32 -9.33
CA ALA A 221 -19.93 17.42 -8.36
C ALA A 221 -19.73 18.79 -9.03
N VAL A 222 -18.84 18.90 -10.02
CA VAL A 222 -18.66 20.14 -10.81
C VAL A 222 -19.91 20.46 -11.63
N GLN A 223 -20.51 19.45 -12.26
CA GLN A 223 -21.76 19.62 -13.00
C GLN A 223 -22.92 20.03 -12.08
N PHE A 224 -23.06 19.35 -10.95
CA PHE A 224 -24.06 19.66 -9.92
C PHE A 224 -23.94 21.11 -9.43
N THR A 225 -22.71 21.57 -9.13
CA THR A 225 -22.47 22.95 -8.69
C THR A 225 -22.72 23.97 -9.80
N THR A 226 -22.39 23.65 -11.05
CA THR A 226 -22.67 24.50 -12.22
C THR A 226 -24.18 24.63 -12.48
N GLU A 227 -24.94 23.54 -12.41
CA GLU A 227 -26.40 23.54 -12.56
C GLU A 227 -27.09 24.31 -11.44
N TRP A 228 -26.65 24.11 -10.20
CA TRP A 228 -27.15 24.86 -9.05
C TRP A 228 -26.88 26.37 -9.18
N PHE A 229 -25.69 26.75 -9.67
CA PHE A 229 -25.35 28.16 -9.89
C PHE A 229 -26.14 28.79 -11.05
N ASN A 230 -26.35 28.04 -12.14
CA ASN A 230 -27.13 28.52 -13.28
C ASN A 230 -28.63 28.59 -12.99
N ASN A 231 -29.12 27.72 -12.10
CA ASN A 231 -30.51 27.66 -11.69
C ASN A 231 -30.61 27.89 -10.18
N LEU A 232 -30.22 29.09 -9.73
CA LEU A 232 -30.10 29.56 -8.32
C LEU A 232 -31.19 29.13 -7.31
N MET A 233 -32.30 28.53 -7.75
CA MET A 233 -33.44 28.08 -6.93
C MET A 233 -33.86 26.60 -7.15
N ALA A 234 -33.20 25.85 -8.04
CA ALA A 234 -33.50 24.44 -8.27
C ALA A 234 -32.39 23.57 -7.65
N VAL A 235 -32.69 22.86 -6.57
CA VAL A 235 -31.77 21.88 -5.98
C VAL A 235 -31.63 20.73 -6.97
N PRO A 236 -30.44 20.48 -7.55
CA PRO A 236 -30.27 19.35 -8.46
C PRO A 236 -30.45 18.04 -7.69
N SER A 237 -30.94 17.00 -8.36
CA SER A 237 -31.20 15.72 -7.68
C SER A 237 -29.90 15.11 -7.14
N MET A 238 -29.93 14.59 -5.91
CA MET A 238 -28.78 13.87 -5.33
C MET A 238 -28.40 12.60 -6.11
N SER A 239 -29.31 12.05 -6.92
CA SER A 239 -28.99 10.96 -7.85
C SER A 239 -28.00 11.34 -8.94
N ALA A 240 -27.83 12.64 -9.24
CA ALA A 240 -26.82 13.11 -10.19
C ALA A 240 -25.37 12.93 -9.68
N LEU A 241 -25.19 12.81 -8.36
CA LEU A 241 -23.90 12.51 -7.72
C LEU A 241 -23.62 11.00 -7.63
N MET A 242 -24.59 10.14 -7.92
CA MET A 242 -24.37 8.70 -7.88
C MET A 242 -23.57 8.24 -9.11
N PRO A 243 -22.43 7.56 -8.92
CA PRO A 243 -21.73 6.96 -10.04
C PRO A 243 -22.60 5.87 -10.70
N PRO A 244 -22.42 5.63 -12.01
CA PRO A 244 -23.25 4.70 -12.75
C PRO A 244 -23.14 3.27 -12.20
N LYS A 245 -24.26 2.55 -12.19
CA LYS A 245 -24.36 1.21 -11.58
C LYS A 245 -23.34 0.20 -12.12
N TRP A 246 -22.99 0.28 -13.41
CA TRP A 246 -21.98 -0.59 -14.01
C TRP A 246 -20.59 -0.34 -13.43
N LEU A 247 -20.22 0.92 -13.14
CA LEU A 247 -18.92 1.25 -12.55
C LEU A 247 -18.83 0.76 -11.10
N LEU A 248 -19.93 0.86 -10.35
CA LEU A 248 -20.04 0.26 -9.02
C LEU A 248 -19.89 -1.27 -9.08
N ALA A 249 -20.55 -1.93 -10.04
CA ALA A 249 -20.45 -3.38 -10.23
C ALA A 249 -19.03 -3.81 -10.61
N VAL A 250 -18.37 -3.10 -11.53
CA VAL A 250 -16.98 -3.37 -11.95
C VAL A 250 -16.01 -3.11 -10.78
N THR A 251 -16.23 -2.07 -9.98
CA THR A 251 -15.42 -1.81 -8.78
C THR A 251 -15.59 -2.92 -7.75
N ALA A 252 -16.82 -3.35 -7.49
CA ALA A 252 -17.10 -4.45 -6.56
C ALA A 252 -16.46 -5.76 -7.04
N ALA A 253 -16.60 -6.10 -8.33
CA ALA A 253 -15.97 -7.28 -8.92
C ALA A 253 -14.43 -7.21 -8.82
N SER A 254 -13.84 -6.05 -9.10
CA SER A 254 -12.40 -5.82 -8.97
C SER A 254 -11.95 -5.96 -7.52
N ALA A 255 -12.71 -5.42 -6.56
CA ALA A 255 -12.41 -5.52 -5.13
C ALA A 255 -12.43 -6.98 -4.64
N VAL A 256 -13.40 -7.78 -5.09
CA VAL A 256 -13.45 -9.23 -4.82
C VAL A 256 -12.24 -9.93 -5.43
N LEU A 257 -11.87 -9.61 -6.67
CA LEU A 257 -10.69 -10.19 -7.31
C LEU A 257 -9.41 -9.84 -6.54
N MET A 258 -9.23 -8.58 -6.13
CA MET A 258 -8.10 -8.15 -5.31
C MET A 258 -8.10 -8.87 -3.96
N LEU A 259 -9.24 -9.08 -3.31
CA LEU A 259 -9.32 -9.82 -2.06
C LEU A 259 -8.75 -11.23 -2.20
N VAL A 260 -9.06 -11.92 -3.31
CA VAL A 260 -8.59 -13.29 -3.60
C VAL A 260 -7.13 -13.34 -4.02
N THR A 261 -6.64 -12.31 -4.71
CA THR A 261 -5.31 -12.33 -5.36
C THR A 261 -4.23 -11.58 -4.59
N ASN A 262 -4.58 -10.68 -3.68
CA ASN A 262 -3.65 -9.92 -2.85
C ASN A 262 -2.69 -10.78 -2.00
N PRO A 263 -3.05 -11.99 -1.51
CA PRO A 263 -2.07 -12.87 -0.84
C PRO A 263 -0.87 -13.21 -1.74
N MET A 264 -1.06 -13.27 -3.07
CA MET A 264 0.00 -13.58 -4.04
C MET A 264 1.13 -12.56 -4.03
N ARG A 265 0.81 -11.29 -3.79
CA ARG A 265 1.80 -10.22 -3.71
C ARG A 265 2.83 -10.48 -2.61
N SER A 266 2.42 -11.08 -1.49
CA SER A 266 3.35 -11.42 -0.41
C SER A 266 3.90 -12.84 -0.50
N LEU A 267 3.19 -13.76 -1.16
CA LEU A 267 3.64 -15.14 -1.31
C LEU A 267 4.83 -15.26 -2.27
N LEU A 268 4.80 -14.55 -3.41
CA LEU A 268 5.84 -14.66 -4.44
C LEU A 268 7.25 -14.33 -3.92
N PRO A 269 7.48 -13.20 -3.21
CA PRO A 269 8.80 -12.93 -2.60
C PRO A 269 9.17 -13.93 -1.49
N ALA A 270 8.18 -14.47 -0.77
CA ALA A 270 8.41 -15.41 0.31
C ALA A 270 8.92 -16.77 -0.19
N ILE A 271 8.29 -17.31 -1.25
CA ILE A 271 8.69 -18.55 -1.93
C ILE A 271 10.10 -18.40 -2.50
N PHE A 272 10.35 -17.30 -3.21
CA PHE A 272 11.63 -17.06 -3.84
C PHE A 272 12.78 -17.03 -2.82
N LEU A 273 12.65 -16.27 -1.74
CA LEU A 273 13.69 -16.17 -0.71
C LEU A 273 13.92 -17.48 0.04
N ARG A 274 12.88 -18.30 0.18
CA ARG A 274 13.02 -19.64 0.72
C ARG A 274 13.82 -20.54 -0.21
N GLY A 275 13.49 -20.55 -1.50
CA GLY A 275 14.24 -21.32 -2.50
C GLY A 275 15.73 -20.97 -2.52
N VAL A 276 16.07 -19.68 -2.46
CA VAL A 276 17.47 -19.21 -2.36
C VAL A 276 18.17 -19.72 -1.09
N LYS A 277 17.45 -19.77 0.04
CA LYS A 277 18.00 -20.30 1.29
C LYS A 277 18.23 -21.81 1.19
N ASP A 278 17.26 -22.56 0.68
CA ASP A 278 17.34 -24.02 0.54
C ASP A 278 18.47 -24.44 -0.42
N GLU A 279 18.73 -23.65 -1.47
CA GLU A 279 19.87 -23.86 -2.38
C GLU A 279 21.20 -23.60 -1.68
N LYS A 280 21.31 -22.50 -0.93
CA LYS A 280 22.53 -22.17 -0.18
C LYS A 280 22.86 -23.22 0.89
N GLU A 281 21.87 -23.71 1.63
CA GLU A 281 22.07 -24.77 2.63
C GLU A 281 22.49 -26.11 1.99
N GLN A 282 22.10 -26.37 0.73
CA GLN A 282 22.56 -27.56 -0.01
C GLN A 282 23.99 -27.41 -0.53
N GLU A 283 24.37 -26.23 -1.00
CA GLU A 283 25.76 -25.93 -1.39
C GLU A 283 26.70 -26.05 -0.19
N ASP A 284 26.31 -25.47 0.96
CA ASP A 284 27.08 -25.56 2.21
C ASP A 284 27.19 -27.00 2.73
N ALA A 285 26.20 -27.87 2.47
CA ALA A 285 26.23 -29.28 2.86
C ALA A 285 26.99 -30.18 1.87
N ALA A 286 27.26 -29.70 0.66
CA ALA A 286 27.99 -30.42 -0.38
C ALA A 286 29.49 -30.05 -0.44
N ALA A 287 29.90 -28.99 0.26
CA ALA A 287 31.28 -28.52 0.41
C ALA A 287 31.96 -29.09 1.66
#